data_AF-A0A924Q0X6-F1
#
_entry.id   AF-A0A924Q0X6-F1
#
_cell.length_a   1.000
_cell.length_b   1.000
_cell.length_c   1.000
_cell.angle_alpha   90.00
_cell.angle_beta   90.00
_cell.angle_gamma   90.00
#
_symmetry.space_group_name_H-M   'P 1'
#
loop_
_entity.id
_entity.type
_entity.pdbx_description
1 polymer ?
#
loop_
_entity_poly.entity_id
_entity_poly.type
_entity_poly.pdbx_seq_one_letter_code
_entity_poly.pdbx_strand_id
1 'polypeptide(L)'
;MALKTSCSDVPNAPLVVAPPKLLGAWVERLELQDGDLAVLGEARDVHDASQLDAFCKHVVSKERQLPVIALTTSPRSRFYGVDPRGLAEAVRGLAHVACLVPDLANEVVRRFGKDFGLVHGAARIYAAGFNPDAFVQDHPLIRDTSVRAKDPGAFRRFLCEKVCALSVSPRTEFDGLLAKGT
;
A
#
# COMPACT_ATOMS: atom_id res chain seq x y z
N MET A 1 25.51 -1.33 18.99
CA MET A 1 24.78 -0.24 19.71
C MET A 1 23.34 -0.28 19.21
N ALA A 2 22.42 -0.84 20.00
CA ALA A 2 21.04 -1.07 19.58
C ALA A 2 20.16 0.13 19.95
N LEU A 3 19.43 0.65 18.97
CA LEU A 3 18.44 1.72 19.17
C LEU A 3 17.28 1.14 20.00
N LYS A 4 17.18 1.55 21.27
CA LYS A 4 15.99 1.32 22.10
C LYS A 4 15.03 2.49 21.91
N THR A 5 13.92 2.26 21.22
CA THR A 5 12.80 3.21 21.19
C THR A 5 11.85 2.86 22.33
N SER A 6 11.43 3.85 23.14
CA SER A 6 10.66 3.65 24.38
C SER A 6 9.18 3.34 24.15
N CYS A 7 8.83 2.66 23.05
CA CYS A 7 7.45 2.48 22.63
C CYS A 7 6.90 1.07 22.93
N SER A 8 7.18 0.50 24.12
CA SER A 8 6.43 -0.66 24.64
C SER A 8 6.92 -1.11 26.02
N ASP A 9 6.60 -0.37 27.08
CA ASP A 9 6.73 -0.87 28.47
C ASP A 9 5.37 -0.96 29.19
N VAL A 10 4.27 -0.92 28.45
CA VAL A 10 2.92 -1.10 29.02
C VAL A 10 2.36 -2.45 28.55
N PRO A 11 2.21 -3.45 29.45
CA PRO A 11 1.46 -4.65 29.13
C PRO A 11 0.04 -4.25 28.72
N ASN A 12 -0.42 -4.70 27.54
CA ASN A 12 -1.72 -4.35 26.93
C ASN A 12 -1.88 -2.93 26.33
N ALA A 13 -0.81 -2.16 26.11
CA ALA A 13 -0.96 -0.99 25.24
C ALA A 13 -1.28 -1.44 23.80
N PRO A 14 -2.32 -0.88 23.15
CA PRO A 14 -2.59 -1.18 21.74
C PRO A 14 -1.36 -0.79 20.93
N LEU A 15 -0.88 -1.70 20.08
CA LEU A 15 0.21 -1.40 19.16
C LEU A 15 -0.25 -0.27 18.23
N VAL A 16 0.23 0.94 18.51
CA VAL A 16 -0.02 2.10 17.66
C VAL A 16 0.99 2.03 16.52
N VAL A 17 0.62 1.32 15.45
CA VAL A 17 1.33 1.39 14.18
C VAL A 17 0.84 2.64 13.46
N ALA A 18 1.45 3.77 13.79
CA ALA A 18 1.31 5.01 13.03
C ALA A 18 2.65 5.31 12.34
N PRO A 19 2.66 5.87 11.12
CA PRO A 19 3.88 6.36 10.52
C PRO A 19 4.54 7.36 11.47
N PRO A 20 5.87 7.35 11.62
CA PRO A 20 6.55 8.37 12.39
C PRO A 20 6.10 9.76 11.92
N LYS A 21 5.71 10.66 12.84
CA LYS A 21 5.29 12.04 12.53
C LYS A 21 6.27 12.77 11.60
N LEU A 22 7.54 12.39 11.65
CA LEU A 22 8.60 12.85 10.76
C LEU A 22 8.31 12.60 9.28
N LEU A 23 7.82 11.40 8.90
CA LEU A 23 7.45 11.10 7.51
C LEU A 23 6.28 11.96 7.04
N GLY A 24 5.32 12.20 7.93
CA GLY A 24 4.21 13.12 7.67
C GLY A 24 4.70 14.54 7.34
N ALA A 25 5.60 15.07 8.16
CA ALA A 25 6.19 16.39 7.97
C ALA A 25 7.08 16.48 6.72
N TRP A 26 7.77 15.40 6.35
CA TRP A 26 8.59 15.36 5.13
C TRP A 26 7.74 15.37 3.87
N VAL A 27 6.68 14.56 3.82
CA VAL A 27 5.74 14.57 2.70
C VAL A 27 5.13 15.96 2.49
N GLU A 28 4.77 16.66 3.57
CA GLU A 28 4.19 18.01 3.47
C GLU A 28 5.19 19.10 3.05
N ARG A 29 6.48 18.93 3.37
CA ARG A 29 7.48 20.01 3.23
C ARG A 29 8.49 19.80 2.10
N LEU A 30 8.66 18.58 1.59
CA LEU A 30 9.75 18.22 0.69
C LEU A 30 9.28 17.80 -0.71
N GLU A 31 7.99 17.95 -1.03
CA GLU A 31 7.41 17.60 -2.35
C GLU A 31 7.90 16.23 -2.87
N LEU A 32 7.91 15.23 -1.99
CA LEU A 32 8.49 13.92 -2.29
C LEU A 32 7.81 13.27 -3.50
N GLN A 33 8.63 12.66 -4.36
CA GLN A 33 8.19 11.93 -5.55
C GLN A 33 8.56 10.46 -5.44
N ASP A 34 7.76 9.62 -6.07
CA ASP A 34 7.94 8.18 -6.18
C ASP A 34 7.65 7.76 -7.62
N GLY A 35 8.70 7.66 -8.43
CA GLY A 35 8.60 7.72 -9.90
C GLY A 35 7.93 9.04 -10.33
N ASP A 36 6.99 8.95 -11.27
CA ASP A 36 6.25 10.11 -11.80
C ASP A 36 5.19 10.69 -10.84
N LEU A 37 5.02 10.13 -9.63
CA LEU A 37 3.91 10.46 -8.74
C LEU A 37 4.38 11.10 -7.44
N ALA A 38 3.75 12.22 -7.07
CA ALA A 38 3.91 12.79 -5.73
C ALA A 38 3.47 11.81 -4.63
N VAL A 39 4.22 11.73 -3.54
CA VAL A 39 3.84 11.00 -2.35
C VAL A 39 2.84 11.86 -1.58
N LEU A 40 1.60 11.40 -1.47
CA LEU A 40 0.51 12.14 -0.84
C LEU A 40 0.03 11.43 0.44
N GLY A 41 -0.57 12.19 1.36
CA GLY A 41 -1.37 11.60 2.46
C GLY A 41 -2.84 11.43 2.13
N GLU A 42 -3.18 11.44 0.85
CA GLU A 42 -4.55 11.39 0.37
C GLU A 42 -4.69 10.21 -0.59
N ALA A 43 -5.85 9.56 -0.55
CA ALA A 43 -6.16 8.51 -1.49
C ALA A 43 -6.40 9.13 -2.88
N ARG A 44 -5.81 8.52 -3.91
CA ARG A 44 -6.03 8.92 -5.31
C ARG A 44 -7.28 8.23 -5.81
N ASP A 45 -8.26 9.01 -6.23
CA ASP A 45 -9.45 8.45 -6.87
C ASP A 45 -9.19 8.19 -8.36
N VAL A 46 -9.68 7.04 -8.84
CA VAL A 46 -9.59 6.58 -10.22
C VAL A 46 -11.01 6.32 -10.73
N HIS A 47 -11.51 7.27 -11.49
CA HIS A 47 -12.90 7.36 -11.97
C HIS A 47 -13.02 7.26 -13.49
N ASP A 48 -11.95 7.49 -14.25
CA ASP A 48 -11.96 7.40 -15.71
C ASP A 48 -10.76 6.62 -16.28
N ALA A 49 -10.80 6.37 -17.59
CA ALA A 49 -9.79 5.60 -18.30
C ALA A 49 -8.40 6.25 -18.28
N SER A 50 -8.31 7.58 -18.33
CA SER A 50 -7.02 8.29 -18.30
C SER A 50 -6.34 8.17 -16.94
N GLN A 51 -7.13 8.23 -15.87
CA GLN A 51 -6.67 8.00 -14.50
C GLN A 51 -6.27 6.54 -14.29
N LEU A 52 -7.00 5.59 -14.90
CA LEU A 52 -6.63 4.18 -14.89
C LEU A 52 -5.30 3.94 -15.61
N ASP A 53 -5.06 4.58 -16.76
CA ASP A 53 -3.79 4.49 -17.47
C ASP A 53 -2.63 5.01 -16.62
N ALA A 54 -2.80 6.16 -15.97
CA ALA A 54 -1.81 6.71 -15.06
C ALA A 54 -1.55 5.79 -13.85
N PHE A 55 -2.61 5.24 -13.26
CA PHE A 55 -2.52 4.27 -12.17
C PHE A 55 -1.74 3.03 -12.61
N CYS A 56 -2.11 2.41 -13.73
CA CYS A 56 -1.45 1.21 -14.23
C CYS A 56 0.02 1.49 -14.56
N LYS A 57 0.32 2.61 -15.22
CA LYS A 57 1.70 3.05 -15.54
C LYS A 57 2.54 3.16 -14.27
N HIS A 58 2.02 3.78 -13.22
CA HIS A 58 2.74 3.91 -11.96
C HIS A 58 2.93 2.56 -11.25
N VAL A 59 1.90 1.72 -11.22
CA VAL A 59 1.96 0.39 -10.59
C VAL A 59 3.08 -0.47 -11.17
N VAL A 60 3.31 -0.42 -12.49
CA VAL A 60 4.40 -1.19 -13.16
C VAL A 60 5.72 -0.41 -13.30
N SER A 61 5.79 0.83 -12.77
CA SER A 61 7.01 1.64 -12.89
C SER A 61 8.15 1.01 -12.10
N LYS A 62 9.32 0.89 -12.74
CA LYS A 62 10.57 0.44 -12.10
C LYS A 62 11.16 1.50 -11.17
N GLU A 63 10.80 2.76 -11.36
CA GLU A 63 11.26 3.87 -10.53
C GLU A 63 10.47 3.96 -9.22
N ARG A 64 9.29 3.32 -9.16
CA ARG A 64 8.46 3.26 -7.96
C ARG A 64 9.12 2.45 -6.85
N GLN A 65 9.33 3.10 -5.73
CA GLN A 65 9.94 2.59 -4.51
C GLN A 65 8.89 2.23 -3.45
N LEU A 66 7.72 2.87 -3.46
CA LEU A 66 6.67 2.61 -2.47
C LEU A 66 5.62 1.63 -2.99
N PRO A 67 5.08 0.74 -2.14
CA PRO A 67 3.92 -0.08 -2.49
C PRO A 67 2.68 0.78 -2.80
N VAL A 68 1.77 0.23 -3.61
CA VAL A 68 0.45 0.82 -3.88
C VAL A 68 -0.63 -0.06 -3.26
N ILE A 69 -1.44 0.50 -2.37
CA ILE A 69 -2.66 -0.12 -1.85
C ILE A 69 -3.82 0.29 -2.73
N ALA A 70 -4.36 -0.65 -3.51
CA ALA A 70 -5.51 -0.43 -4.35
C ALA A 70 -6.78 -0.99 -3.71
N LEU A 71 -7.81 -0.16 -3.65
CA LEU A 71 -9.12 -0.44 -3.07
C LEU A 71 -10.18 -0.30 -4.16
N THR A 72 -11.27 -1.05 -4.05
CA THR A 72 -12.45 -0.85 -4.91
C THR A 72 -13.74 -1.03 -4.14
N THR A 73 -14.78 -0.37 -4.65
CA THR A 73 -16.16 -0.49 -4.17
C THR A 73 -16.89 -1.60 -4.93
N SER A 74 -18.18 -1.79 -4.62
CA SER A 74 -19.08 -2.57 -5.47
C SER A 74 -20.15 -1.63 -6.03
N PRO A 75 -20.83 -1.99 -7.14
CA PRO A 75 -21.89 -1.16 -7.69
C PRO A 75 -23.03 -0.85 -6.71
N ARG A 76 -23.14 -1.62 -5.62
CA ARG A 76 -24.18 -1.51 -4.59
C ARG A 76 -23.71 -0.88 -3.28
N SER A 77 -22.41 -0.56 -3.15
CA SER A 77 -21.86 -0.05 -1.89
C SER A 77 -20.66 0.85 -2.13
N ARG A 78 -20.63 2.01 -1.47
CA ARG A 78 -19.48 2.93 -1.47
C ARG A 78 -18.38 2.54 -0.47
N PHE A 79 -18.56 1.41 0.22
CA PHE A 79 -17.63 0.95 1.24
C PHE A 79 -16.42 0.26 0.62
N TYR A 80 -15.22 0.59 1.10
CA TYR A 80 -13.96 -0.01 0.64
C TYR A 80 -13.43 -1.12 1.56
N GLY A 81 -14.11 -1.43 2.67
CA GLY A 81 -13.56 -2.27 3.75
C GLY A 81 -12.84 -1.45 4.83
N VAL A 82 -12.27 -0.31 4.44
CA VAL A 82 -11.54 0.64 5.29
C VAL A 82 -11.87 2.06 4.86
N ASP A 83 -11.75 3.04 5.77
CA ASP A 83 -11.77 4.46 5.39
C ASP A 83 -10.50 4.81 4.57
N PRO A 84 -10.60 5.14 3.27
CA PRO A 84 -9.43 5.41 2.45
C PRO A 84 -8.64 6.63 2.90
N ARG A 85 -9.32 7.66 3.41
CA ARG A 85 -8.67 8.89 3.87
C ARG A 85 -7.82 8.60 5.10
N GLY A 86 -8.41 7.99 6.13
CA GLY A 86 -7.69 7.60 7.32
C GLY A 86 -6.60 6.56 7.05
N LEU A 87 -6.75 5.70 6.04
CA LEU A 87 -5.68 4.80 5.60
C LEU A 87 -4.53 5.57 4.95
N ALA A 88 -4.80 6.46 3.99
CA ALA A 88 -3.77 7.23 3.29
C ALA A 88 -2.95 8.10 4.24
N GLU A 89 -3.60 8.70 5.24
CA GLU A 89 -2.92 9.41 6.32
C GLU A 89 -2.02 8.47 7.14
N ALA A 90 -2.55 7.29 7.49
CA ALA A 90 -1.84 6.28 8.29
C ALA A 90 -0.76 5.50 7.52
N VAL A 91 -0.61 5.68 6.20
CA VAL A 91 0.51 5.11 5.42
C VAL A 91 1.28 6.17 4.65
N ARG A 92 1.08 7.46 4.99
CA ARG A 92 1.78 8.58 4.35
C ARG A 92 3.30 8.38 4.41
N GLY A 93 3.94 8.42 3.26
CA GLY A 93 5.39 8.19 3.12
C GLY A 93 5.81 6.72 3.11
N LEU A 94 4.87 5.78 3.27
CA LEU A 94 5.11 4.33 3.27
C LEU A 94 4.43 3.61 2.12
N ALA A 95 3.28 4.11 1.65
CA ALA A 95 2.55 3.56 0.51
C ALA A 95 1.70 4.64 -0.17
N HIS A 96 1.36 4.41 -1.43
CA HIS A 96 0.25 5.12 -2.09
C HIS A 96 -1.06 4.40 -1.82
N VAL A 97 -2.16 5.14 -1.76
CA VAL A 97 -3.51 4.58 -1.69
C VAL A 97 -4.28 5.02 -2.94
N ALA A 98 -4.90 4.07 -3.63
CA ALA A 98 -5.71 4.32 -4.81
C ALA A 98 -7.10 3.70 -4.66
N CYS A 99 -8.14 4.45 -5.01
CA CYS A 99 -9.54 4.04 -4.94
C CYS A 99 -10.14 3.98 -6.33
N LEU A 100 -10.47 2.77 -6.79
CA LEU A 100 -11.00 2.53 -8.12
C LEU A 100 -12.51 2.31 -8.07
N VAL A 101 -13.22 2.90 -9.03
CA VAL A 101 -14.63 2.54 -9.30
C VAL A 101 -14.74 1.11 -9.81
N PRO A 102 -15.87 0.42 -9.59
CA PRO A 102 -15.99 -1.01 -9.87
C PRO A 102 -15.71 -1.39 -11.33
N ASP A 103 -16.12 -0.53 -12.28
CA ASP A 103 -15.93 -0.80 -13.71
C ASP A 103 -14.45 -0.81 -14.09
N LEU A 104 -13.65 0.10 -13.52
CA LEU A 104 -12.21 0.18 -13.78
C LEU A 104 -11.42 -0.91 -13.05
N ALA A 105 -11.93 -1.41 -11.92
CA ALA A 105 -11.33 -2.56 -11.25
C ALA A 105 -11.32 -3.83 -12.14
N ASN A 106 -12.33 -4.01 -12.99
CA ASN A 106 -12.36 -5.11 -13.96
C ASN A 106 -11.32 -4.92 -15.07
N GLU A 107 -11.04 -3.69 -15.47
CA GLU A 107 -9.99 -3.40 -16.45
C GLU A 107 -8.59 -3.67 -15.90
N VAL A 108 -8.37 -3.53 -14.59
CA VAL A 108 -7.11 -3.96 -13.96
C VAL A 108 -6.91 -5.47 -14.12
N VAL A 109 -7.95 -6.29 -13.99
CA VAL A 109 -7.89 -7.74 -14.24
C VAL A 109 -7.47 -8.05 -15.68
N ARG A 110 -7.95 -7.27 -16.65
CA ARG A 110 -7.58 -7.44 -18.06
C ARG A 110 -6.12 -7.10 -18.33
N ARG A 111 -5.57 -6.11 -17.62
CA ARG A 111 -4.19 -5.62 -17.82
C ARG A 111 -3.16 -6.42 -17.05
N PHE A 112 -3.46 -6.77 -15.81
CA PHE A 112 -2.51 -7.41 -14.89
C PHE A 112 -2.79 -8.89 -14.67
N GLY A 113 -3.92 -9.41 -15.16
CA GLY A 113 -4.35 -10.78 -14.94
C GLY A 113 -5.24 -10.93 -13.70
N LYS A 114 -5.99 -12.05 -13.67
CA LYS A 114 -7.01 -12.35 -12.66
C LYS A 114 -6.45 -12.37 -11.22
N ASP A 115 -5.23 -12.85 -11.04
CA ASP A 115 -4.65 -13.06 -9.71
C ASP A 115 -4.24 -11.73 -9.05
N PHE A 116 -4.12 -10.67 -9.85
CA PHE A 116 -3.81 -9.31 -9.44
C PHE A 116 -5.01 -8.36 -9.45
N GLY A 117 -6.22 -8.91 -9.63
CA GLY A 117 -7.47 -8.16 -9.57
C GLY A 117 -7.75 -7.54 -8.19
N LEU A 118 -8.63 -6.54 -8.20
CA LEU A 118 -9.18 -5.91 -7.02
C LEU A 118 -10.47 -6.61 -6.60
N VAL A 119 -10.73 -6.64 -5.30
CA VAL A 119 -11.93 -7.25 -4.72
C VAL A 119 -12.57 -6.26 -3.76
N HIS A 120 -13.89 -6.07 -3.86
CA HIS A 120 -14.64 -5.21 -2.95
C HIS A 120 -14.42 -5.60 -1.48
N GLY A 121 -14.17 -4.61 -0.62
CA GLY A 121 -13.93 -4.82 0.81
C GLY A 121 -12.56 -5.43 1.14
N ALA A 122 -11.68 -5.54 0.15
CA ALA A 122 -10.31 -6.03 0.30
C ALA A 122 -9.32 -4.99 -0.22
N ALA A 123 -8.08 -5.08 0.27
CA ALA A 123 -6.97 -4.28 -0.19
C ALA A 123 -6.01 -5.12 -1.01
N ARG A 124 -5.78 -4.74 -2.27
CA ARG A 124 -4.70 -5.29 -3.08
C ARG A 124 -3.45 -4.45 -2.84
N ILE A 125 -2.35 -5.07 -2.44
CA ILE A 125 -1.06 -4.37 -2.33
C ILE A 125 -0.18 -4.77 -3.50
N TYR A 126 0.17 -3.81 -4.36
CA TYR A 126 1.22 -3.96 -5.36
C TYR A 126 2.54 -3.50 -4.74
N ALA A 127 3.35 -4.43 -4.22
CA ALA A 127 4.71 -4.15 -3.78
C ALA A 127 5.56 -3.46 -4.87
N ALA A 128 6.62 -2.75 -4.46
CA ALA A 128 7.56 -2.11 -5.37
C ALA A 128 8.19 -3.15 -6.33
N GLY A 129 8.43 -2.76 -7.58
CA GLY A 129 8.93 -3.67 -8.62
C GLY A 129 7.88 -4.64 -9.20
N PHE A 130 6.59 -4.45 -8.88
CA PHE A 130 5.49 -5.22 -9.47
C PHE A 130 5.58 -5.26 -11.01
N ASN A 131 5.34 -6.44 -11.55
CA ASN A 131 5.08 -6.67 -12.96
C ASN A 131 4.00 -7.78 -13.10
N PRO A 132 3.27 -7.85 -14.23
CA PRO A 132 2.20 -8.85 -14.41
C PRO A 132 2.64 -10.31 -14.34
N ASP A 133 3.93 -10.60 -14.52
CA ASP A 133 4.50 -11.95 -14.43
C ASP A 133 5.08 -12.27 -13.03
N ALA A 134 4.94 -11.36 -12.07
CA ALA A 134 5.47 -11.51 -10.72
C ALA A 134 4.73 -12.61 -9.94
N PHE A 135 5.33 -13.05 -8.83
CA PHE A 135 4.66 -14.00 -7.94
C PHE A 135 3.54 -13.31 -7.15
N VAL A 136 2.34 -13.90 -7.21
CA VAL A 136 1.13 -13.34 -6.58
C VAL A 136 1.31 -13.12 -5.07
N GLN A 137 2.11 -13.96 -4.41
CA GLN A 137 2.40 -13.87 -2.97
C GLN A 137 3.12 -12.60 -2.54
N ASP A 138 3.89 -11.97 -3.46
CA ASP A 138 4.61 -10.72 -3.20
C ASP A 138 3.69 -9.50 -3.31
N HIS A 139 2.47 -9.69 -3.83
CA HIS A 139 1.47 -8.64 -4.06
C HIS A 139 0.12 -9.01 -3.44
N PRO A 140 0.04 -9.07 -2.10
CA PRO A 140 -1.03 -9.76 -1.39
C PRO A 140 -2.41 -9.11 -1.58
N LEU A 141 -3.44 -9.96 -1.62
CA LEU A 141 -4.83 -9.55 -1.46
C LEU A 141 -5.25 -9.74 -0.01
N ILE A 142 -5.35 -8.64 0.71
CA ILE A 142 -5.68 -8.64 2.13
C ILE A 142 -7.18 -8.39 2.28
N ARG A 143 -7.89 -9.37 2.81
CA ARG A 143 -9.30 -9.25 3.17
C ARG A 143 -9.42 -8.98 4.64
N ASP A 144 -10.47 -8.26 5.02
CA ASP A 144 -10.88 -8.24 6.42
C ASP A 144 -11.47 -9.62 6.77
N THR A 145 -10.61 -10.52 7.24
CA THR A 145 -11.02 -11.86 7.73
C THR A 145 -11.54 -11.80 9.15
N SER A 146 -11.61 -10.60 9.73
CA SER A 146 -12.00 -10.46 11.11
C SER A 146 -13.51 -10.64 11.25
N VAL A 147 -13.89 -11.63 12.05
CA VAL A 147 -15.19 -11.68 12.76
C VAL A 147 -15.28 -10.54 13.80
N ARG A 148 -14.43 -9.49 13.69
CA ARG A 148 -14.23 -8.46 14.72
C ARG A 148 -15.12 -7.26 14.45
N ALA A 149 -16.43 -7.47 14.61
CA ALA A 149 -17.44 -6.41 14.68
C ALA A 149 -17.25 -5.41 15.87
N LYS A 150 -16.13 -5.48 16.61
CA LYS A 150 -15.89 -4.67 17.83
C LYS A 150 -14.78 -3.62 17.70
N ASP A 151 -13.98 -3.63 16.64
CA ASP A 151 -12.87 -2.67 16.48
C ASP A 151 -12.81 -2.10 15.05
N PRO A 152 -13.46 -0.95 14.81
CA PRO A 152 -13.51 -0.29 13.50
C PRO A 152 -12.14 0.08 12.90
N GLY A 153 -11.06 0.05 13.68
CA GLY A 153 -9.71 0.39 13.22
C GLY A 153 -8.79 -0.82 12.97
N ALA A 154 -9.25 -2.04 13.26
CA ALA A 154 -8.41 -3.23 13.21
C ALA A 154 -7.87 -3.50 11.80
N PHE A 155 -8.73 -3.39 10.78
CA PHE A 155 -8.32 -3.63 9.41
C PHE A 155 -7.29 -2.61 8.92
N ARG A 156 -7.47 -1.32 9.25
CA ARG A 156 -6.47 -0.28 8.94
C ARG A 156 -5.12 -0.59 9.57
N ARG A 157 -5.08 -0.94 10.86
CA ARG A 157 -3.82 -1.27 11.55
C ARG A 157 -3.14 -2.48 10.93
N PHE A 158 -3.91 -3.49 10.55
CA PHE A 158 -3.38 -4.66 9.85
C PHE A 158 -2.77 -4.30 8.49
N LEU A 159 -3.39 -3.40 7.73
CA LEU A 159 -2.81 -2.90 6.47
C LEU A 159 -1.51 -2.12 6.71
N CYS A 160 -1.47 -1.26 7.73
CA CYS A 160 -0.26 -0.54 8.12
C CYS A 160 0.88 -1.51 8.50
N GLU A 161 0.61 -2.53 9.31
CA GLU A 161 1.57 -3.58 9.68
C GLU A 161 2.13 -4.29 8.44
N LYS A 162 1.25 -4.63 7.49
CA LYS A 162 1.65 -5.32 6.25
C LYS A 162 2.52 -4.45 5.36
N VAL A 163 2.19 -3.17 5.19
CA VAL A 163 3.03 -2.22 4.46
C VAL A 163 4.39 -2.06 5.13
N CYS A 164 4.43 -1.87 6.45
CA CYS A 164 5.69 -1.77 7.19
C CYS A 164 6.58 -3.00 6.99
N ALA A 165 6.00 -4.21 7.00
CA ALA A 165 6.73 -5.45 6.76
C ALA A 165 7.31 -5.54 5.33
N LEU A 166 6.57 -5.06 4.33
CA LEU A 166 7.05 -5.00 2.94
C LEU A 166 8.20 -4.00 2.77
N SER A 167 8.17 -2.87 3.48
CA SER A 167 9.20 -1.83 3.36
C SER A 167 10.56 -2.21 3.97
N VAL A 168 10.61 -3.22 4.84
CA VAL A 168 11.86 -3.69 5.48
C VAL A 168 12.36 -5.02 4.92
N SER A 169 11.60 -5.65 4.02
CA SER A 169 12.02 -6.90 3.39
C SER A 169 13.23 -6.61 2.48
N PRO A 170 14.33 -7.38 2.61
CA PRO A 170 15.57 -7.10 1.89
C PRO A 170 15.28 -7.09 0.39
N ARG A 171 15.43 -5.92 -0.22
CA ARG A 171 15.50 -5.82 -1.68
C ARG A 171 16.74 -6.57 -2.11
N THR A 172 16.57 -7.56 -2.97
CA THR A 172 17.61 -8.45 -3.47
C THR A 172 18.58 -7.72 -4.42
N GLU A 173 19.10 -6.57 -4.01
CA GLU A 173 20.05 -5.74 -4.77
C GLU A 173 21.43 -5.60 -4.09
N PHE A 174 21.56 -6.01 -2.81
CA PHE A 174 22.86 -5.93 -2.12
C PHE A 174 23.76 -7.17 -2.28
N ASP A 175 23.26 -8.30 -2.77
CA ASP A 175 24.06 -9.52 -2.96
C ASP A 175 24.95 -9.47 -4.23
N GLY A 176 24.66 -8.59 -5.18
CA GLY A 176 25.45 -8.43 -6.41
C GLY A 176 26.78 -7.68 -6.23
N LEU A 177 26.95 -6.96 -5.13
CA LEU A 177 28.14 -6.13 -4.86
C LEU A 177 29.21 -6.86 -4.01
N LEU A 178 28.85 -7.94 -3.32
CA LEU A 178 29.80 -8.78 -2.57
C LEU A 178 30.35 -9.96 -3.38
N ALA A 179 29.76 -10.28 -4.54
CA ALA A 179 30.19 -11.39 -5.39
C ALA A 179 31.29 -11.02 -6.42
N LYS A 180 31.69 -9.73 -6.52
CA LYS A 180 32.74 -9.27 -7.46
C LYS A 180 34.10 -8.97 -6.81
N GLY A 181 34.33 -9.47 -5.59
CA GLY A 181 35.54 -9.20 -4.82
C GLY A 181 36.15 -10.47 -4.22
N THR A 182 36.47 -11.46 -5.04
CA THR A 182 37.40 -12.57 -4.73
C THR A 182 37.96 -13.13 -6.02
#